data_AF-A0A7Y1ZDP5-F1
#
_entry.id   AF-A0A7Y1ZDP5-F1
#
_cell.length_a   1.000
_cell.length_b   1.000
_cell.length_c   1.000
_cell.angle_alpha   90.00
_cell.angle_beta   90.00
_cell.angle_gamma   90.00
#
_symmetry.space_group_name_H-M   'P 1'
#
loop_
_entity.id
_entity.type
_entity.pdbx_description
1 polymer ?
#
loop_
_entity_poly.entity_id
_entity_poly.type
_entity_poly.pdbx_seq_one_letter_code
_entity_poly.pdbx_strand_id
1 'polypeptide(L)' 'MRVLSTKILSPSQKELLLNAGLSFVEYNALNVQFLEFEMPPKVENAIFTSQYAIDAVFSK' A
#
# COMPACT_ATOMS: atom_id res chain seq x y z
N MET A 1 -8.83 -9.98 21.85
CA MET A 1 -9.51 -9.91 20.53
C MET A 1 -8.50 -10.27 19.45
N ARG A 2 -8.91 -11.01 18.41
CA ARG A 2 -8.05 -11.42 17.31
C ARG A 2 -8.59 -10.88 15.99
N VAL A 3 -7.76 -10.16 15.24
CA VAL A 3 -8.14 -9.53 13.97
C VAL A 3 -7.36 -10.12 12.80
N LEU A 4 -7.95 -10.07 11.61
CA LEU A 4 -7.29 -10.40 10.36
C LEU A 4 -6.83 -9.10 9.69
N SER A 5 -5.54 -8.94 9.47
CA SER A 5 -5.01 -7.88 8.62
C SER A 5 -4.93 -8.38 7.19
N THR A 6 -5.68 -7.78 6.29
CA THR A 6 -5.67 -8.07 4.84
C THR A 6 -4.60 -7.28 4.08
N LYS A 7 -3.89 -6.38 4.77
CA LYS A 7 -2.74 -5.62 4.29
C LYS A 7 -1.51 -6.02 5.11
N ILE A 8 -0.34 -6.06 4.48
CA ILE A 8 0.93 -6.24 5.19
C ILE A 8 1.20 -5.00 6.04
N LEU A 9 1.38 -5.19 7.34
CA LEU A 9 1.64 -4.12 8.28
C LEU A 9 3.14 -3.83 8.37
N SER A 10 3.49 -2.55 8.53
CA SER A 10 4.87 -2.17 8.89
C SER A 10 5.22 -2.68 10.30
N PRO A 11 6.51 -2.84 10.65
CA PRO A 11 6.91 -3.23 12.00
C PRO A 11 6.29 -2.34 13.09
N SER A 12 6.27 -1.02 12.88
CA SER A 12 5.66 -0.06 13.80
C SER A 12 4.14 -0.26 13.98
N GLN A 13 3.43 -0.61 12.92
CA GLN A 13 1.99 -0.92 12.99
C GLN A 13 1.72 -2.22 13.76
N LYS A 14 2.59 -3.23 13.60
CA LYS A 14 2.51 -4.49 14.36
C LYS A 14 2.69 -4.23 15.85
N GLU A 15 3.72 -3.47 16.22
CA GLU A 15 3.99 -3.12 17.62
C GLU A 15 2.83 -2.35 18.25
N LEU A 16 2.24 -1.39 17.53
CA LEU A 16 1.08 -0.64 18.01
C LEU A 16 -0.09 -1.56 18.38
N LEU A 17 -0.41 -2.54 17.53
CA LEU A 17 -1.50 -3.49 17.79
C LEU A 17 -1.19 -4.41 18.99
N LEU A 18 0.04 -4.94 19.06
CA LEU A 18 0.44 -5.82 20.16
C LEU A 18 0.46 -5.08 21.50
N ASN A 19 0.97 -3.85 21.53
CA ASN A 19 0.98 -3.01 22.74
C ASN A 19 -0.43 -2.59 23.18
N ALA A 20 -1.39 -2.55 22.26
CA ALA A 20 -2.81 -2.37 22.56
C ALA A 20 -3.52 -3.66 23.04
N GLY A 21 -2.79 -4.77 23.19
CA GLY A 21 -3.35 -6.07 23.58
C GLY A 21 -4.13 -6.78 22.47
N LEU A 22 -3.98 -6.34 21.22
CA LEU A 22 -4.62 -6.96 20.06
C LEU A 22 -3.69 -8.00 19.45
N SER A 23 -4.20 -9.22 19.32
CA SER A 23 -3.55 -10.24 18.50
C SER A 23 -4.05 -10.13 17.05
N PHE A 24 -3.20 -10.45 16.08
CA PHE A 24 -3.60 -10.43 14.67
C PHE A 24 -2.98 -11.57 13.87
N VAL A 25 -3.60 -11.86 12.73
CA VAL A 25 -3.06 -12.73 11.67
C VAL A 25 -2.90 -11.87 10.43
N GLU A 26 -1.78 -12.00 9.73
CA GLU A 26 -1.56 -11.30 8.47
C GLU A 26 -1.88 -12.22 7.29
N TYR A 27 -2.59 -11.67 6.32
CA TYR A 27 -2.83 -12.26 5.02
C TYR A 27 -2.67 -11.16 3.97
N ASN A 28 -1.75 -11.32 3.02
CA ASN A 28 -1.62 -10.36 1.94
C ASN A 28 -2.72 -10.58 0.90
N ALA A 29 -3.79 -9.80 1.00
CA ALA A 29 -4.90 -9.87 0.04
C ALA A 29 -4.66 -9.01 -1.22
N LEU A 30 -3.62 -8.18 -1.23
CA LEU A 30 -3.36 -7.24 -2.31
C LEU A 30 -2.38 -7.85 -3.32
N ASN A 31 -2.83 -7.90 -4.57
CA ASN A 31 -1.99 -8.16 -5.73
C ASN A 31 -2.02 -6.92 -6.62
N VAL A 32 -0.85 -6.39 -7.00
CA VAL A 32 -0.74 -5.18 -7.81
C VAL A 32 -0.03 -5.53 -9.10
N GLN A 33 -0.63 -5.11 -10.21
CA GLN A 33 -0.07 -5.23 -11.55
C GLN A 33 0.01 -3.83 -12.13
N PHE A 34 1.22 -3.44 -12.56
CA PHE A 34 1.41 -2.20 -13.31
C PHE A 34 1.01 -2.45 -14.76
N LEU A 35 0.12 -1.60 -15.26
CA LEU A 35 -0.32 -1.63 -16.64
C LEU A 35 0.49 -0.61 -17.44
N GLU A 36 0.79 -0.92 -18.69
CA GLU A 36 1.35 0.06 -19.61
C GLU A 36 0.32 1.14 -19.91
N PHE A 37 0.74 2.40 -19.86
CA PHE A 37 -0.09 3.55 -20.21
C PHE A 37 0.77 4.62 -20.88
N GLU A 38 0.13 5.43 -21.72
CA GLU A 38 0.77 6.57 -22.35
C GLU A 38 0.61 7.81 -21.46
N MET A 39 1.72 8.46 -21.11
CA MET A 39 1.70 9.73 -20.39
C MET A 39 1.89 10.88 -21.39
N PRO A 40 1.10 11.97 -21.30
CA PRO A 40 1.34 13.14 -22.13
C PRO A 40 2.73 13.71 -21.84
N PRO A 41 3.40 14.32 -22.84
CA PRO A 41 4.78 14.78 -22.72
C PRO A 41 4.97 15.91 -21.70
N LYS A 42 3.88 16.62 -21.36
CA LYS A 42 3.87 17.67 -20.35
C LYS A 42 2.62 17.53 -19.49
N VAL A 43 2.83 17.35 -18.19
CA VAL A 43 1.79 17.41 -17.17
C VAL A 43 2.11 18.59 -16.26
N GLU A 44 1.30 19.65 -16.31
CA GLU A 44 1.49 20.82 -15.45
C GLU A 44 1.05 20.54 -14.02
N ASN A 45 -0.05 19.79 -13.86
CA ASN A 45 -0.61 19.40 -12.58
C ASN A 45 -1.05 17.93 -12.64
N ALA A 46 -0.73 17.18 -11.59
CA ALA A 46 -1.10 15.77 -11.45
C ALA A 46 -1.61 15.49 -10.04
N ILE A 47 -2.50 14.50 -9.89
CA ILE A 47 -2.97 14.02 -8.59
C ILE A 47 -2.69 12.52 -8.51
N PHE A 48 -1.98 12.12 -7.46
CA PHE A 48 -1.79 10.71 -7.09
C PHE A 48 -2.69 10.39 -5.89
N THR A 49 -3.55 9.39 -6.03
CA THR A 49 -4.50 8.98 -4.98
C THR A 49 -4.08 7.70 -4.25
N SER A 50 -2.96 7.07 -4.65
CA SER A 50 -2.39 5.90 -4.00
C SER A 50 -0.87 5.84 -4.16
N GLN A 51 -0.21 5.12 -3.27
CA GLN A 51 1.25 4.88 -3.35
C GLN A 51 1.62 4.12 -4.62
N TYR A 52 0.85 3.09 -4.99
CA TYR A 52 1.09 2.33 -6.21
C TYR A 52 0.98 3.17 -7.50
N ALA A 53 0.18 4.24 -7.51
CA ALA A 53 0.12 5.14 -8.66
C ALA A 53 1.43 5.96 -8.81
N ILE A 54 2.09 6.29 -7.70
CA ILE A 54 3.43 6.92 -7.72
C ILE A 54 4.44 5.90 -8.25
N ASP A 55 4.41 4.67 -7.74
CA ASP A 55 5.30 3.61 -8.18
C ASP A 55 5.16 3.32 -9.68
N ALA A 56 3.92 3.29 -10.20
CA ALA A 56 3.65 3.08 -11.62
C ALA A 56 4.27 4.13 -12.56
N VAL A 57 4.55 5.34 -12.04
CA VAL A 57 5.14 6.44 -12.81
C VAL A 57 6.64 6.56 -12.57
N PHE A 58 7.11 6.32 -11.35
CA PHE A 58 8.47 6.68 -10.93
C PHE A 58 9.38 5.50 -10.54
N SER A 59 8.83 4.31 -10.26
CA SER A 59 9.63 3.14 -9.92
C SER A 59 10.12 2.47 -11.20
N LYS A 60 11.44 2.37 -11.37
CA LYS A 60 12.11 1.62 -12.44
C LYS A 60 12.14 0.12 -12.16
#